data_AF-A0A0C2Y2R7-F1
#
_entry.id   AF-A0A0C2Y2R7-F1
#
_cell.length_a   1.000
_cell.length_b   1.000
_cell.length_c   1.000
_cell.angle_alpha   90.00
_cell.angle_beta   90.00
_cell.angle_gamma   90.00
#
_symmetry.space_group_name_H-M   'P 1'
#
loop_
_entity.id
_entity.type
_entity.pdbx_description
1 polymer ?
#
loop_
_entity_poly.entity_id
_entity_poly.type
_entity_poly.pdbx_seq_one_letter_code
_entity_poly.pdbx_strand_id
1 'polypeptide(L)'
;IKNCQYPPHSVPFCRESDPCGFECCDGYAEFSPSPAKNPKTCVCPKPYIVCNGHCGLYKACPSAGYQKRAVTGNRHLQCAPGMTACPIVGRAHSWECVDTENDLESCGGCVVSSSLTHQADGVDCTAIQGSSDVSCFRGQCVVHQCEPGYEPNALEDACVEAPSDVLFSYSQ
;
A
#
# COMPACT_ATOMS: atom_id res chain seq x y z
N ILE A 1 -11.92 -63.21 3.19
CA ILE A 1 -11.81 -61.85 2.62
C ILE A 1 -10.53 -61.25 3.17
N LYS A 2 -9.52 -60.97 2.33
CA LYS A 2 -8.32 -60.23 2.79
C LYS A 2 -8.71 -58.75 2.85
N ASN A 3 -8.54 -58.12 4.01
CA ASN A 3 -8.81 -56.70 4.17
C ASN A 3 -7.51 -55.92 3.94
N CYS A 4 -7.29 -55.44 2.71
CA CYS A 4 -6.11 -54.67 2.35
C CYS A 4 -6.31 -53.20 2.78
N GLN A 5 -5.29 -52.60 3.39
CA GLN A 5 -5.25 -51.16 3.69
C GLN A 5 -4.21 -50.52 2.78
N TYR A 6 -4.61 -49.46 2.07
CA TYR A 6 -3.76 -48.79 1.10
C TYR A 6 -3.32 -47.41 1.62
N PRO A 7 -2.07 -47.00 1.36
CA PRO A 7 -1.60 -45.68 1.75
C PRO A 7 -2.30 -44.58 0.94
N PRO A 8 -2.31 -43.33 1.44
CA PRO A 8 -2.78 -42.19 0.65
C PRO A 8 -1.92 -42.02 -0.62
N HIS A 9 -2.50 -41.42 -1.65
CA HIS A 9 -1.87 -41.26 -2.98
C HIS A 9 -1.43 -42.60 -3.60
N SER A 10 -2.28 -43.62 -3.47
CA SER A 10 -2.08 -44.91 -4.13
C SER A 10 -3.35 -45.42 -4.80
N VAL A 11 -3.16 -46.17 -5.86
CA VAL A 11 -4.21 -46.90 -6.56
C VAL A 11 -3.99 -48.40 -6.39
N PRO A 12 -5.00 -49.16 -5.93
CA PRO A 12 -4.83 -50.59 -5.69
C PRO A 12 -4.81 -51.38 -7.00
N PHE A 13 -3.99 -52.43 -7.04
CA PHE A 13 -4.03 -53.43 -8.10
C PHE A 13 -4.00 -54.84 -7.50
N CYS A 14 -4.58 -55.80 -8.22
CA CYS A 14 -4.59 -57.20 -7.80
C CYS A 14 -3.75 -58.04 -8.76
N ARG A 15 -2.74 -58.74 -8.23
CA ARG A 15 -1.98 -59.76 -8.96
C ARG A 15 -1.97 -61.05 -8.15
N GLU A 16 -1.81 -62.20 -8.82
CA GLU A 16 -1.81 -63.51 -8.17
C GLU A 16 -0.76 -63.63 -7.04
N SER A 17 0.39 -62.98 -7.20
CA SER A 17 1.47 -62.92 -6.20
C SER A 17 1.33 -61.81 -5.16
N ASP A 18 0.50 -60.80 -5.43
CA ASP A 18 0.30 -59.63 -4.57
C ASP A 18 -1.16 -59.17 -4.61
N PRO A 19 -2.04 -59.79 -3.78
CA PRO A 19 -3.46 -59.47 -3.77
C PRO A 19 -3.77 -58.13 -3.08
N CYS A 20 -2.78 -57.47 -2.48
CA CYS A 20 -2.91 -56.15 -1.86
C CYS A 20 -1.91 -55.14 -2.45
N GLY A 21 -1.55 -55.32 -3.72
CA GLY A 21 -0.62 -54.44 -4.41
C GLY A 21 -1.20 -53.04 -4.60
N PHE A 22 -0.32 -52.04 -4.65
CA PHE A 22 -0.68 -50.67 -4.96
C PHE A 22 0.43 -49.98 -5.73
N GLU A 23 0.07 -48.98 -6.51
CA GLU A 23 1.00 -48.10 -7.20
C GLU A 23 0.76 -46.66 -6.73
N CYS A 24 1.83 -45.87 -6.57
CA CYS A 24 1.69 -44.49 -6.15
C CYS A 24 1.18 -43.60 -7.28
N CYS A 25 0.20 -42.74 -6.98
CA CYS A 25 -0.35 -41.76 -7.90
C CYS A 25 0.07 -40.33 -7.52
N ASP A 26 -0.43 -39.33 -8.25
CA ASP A 26 -0.21 -37.91 -7.97
C ASP A 26 1.28 -37.49 -7.90
N GLY A 27 2.18 -38.22 -8.56
CA GLY A 27 3.62 -37.94 -8.57
C GLY A 27 4.38 -38.39 -7.31
N TYR A 28 3.73 -39.13 -6.41
CA TYR A 28 4.38 -39.70 -5.24
C TYR A 28 5.23 -40.92 -5.62
N ALA A 29 6.30 -41.15 -4.87
CA ALA A 29 7.21 -42.26 -5.05
C ALA A 29 7.03 -43.32 -3.96
N GLU A 30 7.24 -44.58 -4.34
CA GLU A 30 7.25 -45.72 -3.44
C GLU A 30 8.33 -45.60 -2.37
N PHE A 31 7.98 -45.86 -1.11
CA PHE A 31 8.93 -45.83 -0.01
C PHE A 31 8.75 -46.99 0.98
N SER A 32 9.89 -47.56 1.36
CA SER A 32 10.02 -48.60 2.37
C SER A 32 10.93 -48.11 3.49
N PRO A 33 10.44 -48.00 4.74
CA PRO A 33 11.35 -47.82 5.87
C PRO A 33 12.22 -49.08 6.00
N SER A 34 13.54 -48.92 6.02
CA SER A 34 14.47 -50.02 6.29
C SER A 34 14.14 -50.64 7.65
N PRO A 35 14.03 -51.99 7.77
CA PRO A 35 14.50 -53.03 6.84
C PRO A 35 13.41 -53.66 5.95
N ALA A 36 12.27 -52.99 5.71
CA ALA A 36 11.18 -53.56 4.91
C ALA A 36 11.59 -53.69 3.43
N LYS A 37 11.32 -54.86 2.83
CA LYS A 37 11.66 -55.16 1.42
C LYS A 37 10.61 -54.69 0.40
N ASN A 38 9.42 -54.29 0.85
CA ASN A 38 8.31 -53.86 -0.01
C ASN A 38 7.88 -52.43 0.35
N PRO A 39 7.47 -51.60 -0.63
CA PRO A 39 6.98 -50.26 -0.36
C PRO A 39 5.70 -50.37 0.48
N LYS A 40 5.68 -49.66 1.61
CA LYS A 40 4.52 -49.61 2.50
C LYS A 40 3.74 -48.32 2.35
N THR A 41 4.33 -47.32 1.72
CA THR A 41 3.76 -45.97 1.66
C THR A 41 4.26 -45.23 0.43
N CYS A 42 3.49 -44.22 0.04
CA CYS A 42 3.82 -43.28 -1.02
C CYS A 42 4.29 -41.97 -0.38
N VAL A 43 5.48 -41.49 -0.75
CA VAL A 43 6.07 -40.25 -0.20
C VAL A 43 6.43 -39.29 -1.31
N CYS A 44 6.46 -38.00 -0.98
CA CYS A 44 7.02 -36.97 -1.84
C CYS A 44 8.46 -36.69 -1.39
N PRO A 45 9.48 -37.28 -2.02
CA PRO A 45 10.86 -37.11 -1.60
C PRO A 45 11.37 -35.71 -1.95
N LYS A 46 12.35 -35.19 -1.20
CA LYS A 46 13.04 -33.97 -1.61
C LYS A 46 13.79 -34.19 -2.93
N PRO A 47 13.90 -33.17 -3.81
CA PRO A 47 13.49 -31.77 -3.64
C PRO A 47 12.04 -31.46 -4.05
N TYR A 48 11.21 -32.48 -4.29
CA TYR A 48 9.82 -32.30 -4.69
C TYR A 48 8.97 -31.82 -3.49
N ILE A 49 7.92 -31.06 -3.78
CA ILE A 49 6.97 -30.55 -2.77
C ILE A 49 5.54 -30.87 -3.21
N VAL A 50 4.63 -30.97 -2.23
CA VAL A 50 3.22 -31.28 -2.45
C VAL A 50 2.42 -30.01 -2.71
N CYS A 51 1.68 -30.00 -3.83
CA CYS A 51 0.85 -28.89 -4.29
C CYS A 51 -0.55 -29.36 -4.68
N ASN A 52 -1.58 -28.90 -3.98
CA ASN A 52 -2.98 -29.29 -4.25
C ASN A 52 -3.15 -30.82 -4.40
N GLY A 53 -2.44 -31.61 -3.59
CA GLY A 53 -2.47 -33.08 -3.64
C GLY A 53 -1.49 -33.74 -4.62
N HIS A 54 -0.75 -32.99 -5.44
CA HIS A 54 0.25 -33.52 -6.36
C HIS A 54 1.69 -33.26 -5.88
N CYS A 55 2.53 -34.30 -5.88
CA CYS A 55 3.96 -34.20 -5.64
C CYS A 55 4.70 -33.86 -6.95
N GLY A 56 5.50 -32.79 -6.93
CA GLY A 56 6.21 -32.34 -8.12
C GLY A 56 7.27 -31.29 -7.82
N LEU A 57 8.04 -30.93 -8.85
CA LEU A 57 9.09 -29.92 -8.73
C LEU A 57 8.46 -28.55 -8.98
N TYR A 58 8.02 -27.90 -7.91
CA TYR A 58 7.41 -26.58 -7.96
C TYR A 58 8.33 -25.53 -7.34
N LYS A 59 8.44 -24.35 -7.97
CA LYS A 59 9.15 -23.20 -7.38
C LYS A 59 8.43 -22.62 -6.16
N ALA A 60 7.09 -22.73 -6.15
CA ALA A 60 6.22 -22.34 -5.05
C ALA A 60 4.87 -23.05 -5.22
N CYS A 61 4.15 -23.25 -4.11
CA CYS A 61 2.77 -23.73 -4.12
C CYS A 61 1.79 -22.59 -3.87
N PRO A 62 1.13 -22.06 -4.91
CA PRO A 62 0.08 -21.08 -4.70
C PRO A 62 -1.13 -21.80 -4.09
N SER A 63 -1.37 -21.59 -2.80
CA SER A 63 -2.65 -21.92 -2.19
C SER A 63 -3.72 -21.07 -2.89
N ALA A 64 -4.61 -21.72 -3.63
CA ALA A 64 -5.82 -21.10 -4.14
C ALA A 64 -6.66 -20.68 -2.93
N GLY A 65 -6.55 -19.42 -2.50
CA GLY A 65 -7.30 -18.97 -1.32
C GLY A 65 -6.92 -17.64 -0.71
N TYR A 66 -5.74 -17.10 -0.98
CA TYR A 66 -5.55 -15.66 -0.83
C TYR A 66 -5.51 -15.07 -2.23
N GLN A 67 -6.61 -14.42 -2.61
CA GLN A 67 -6.47 -13.20 -3.37
C GLN A 67 -5.43 -12.39 -2.59
N LYS A 68 -4.18 -12.31 -3.08
CA LYS A 68 -3.33 -11.18 -2.71
C LYS A 68 -4.23 -10.00 -2.99
N ARG A 69 -4.66 -9.25 -1.95
CA ARG A 69 -5.54 -8.09 -2.09
C ARG A 69 -5.13 -7.42 -3.38
N ALA A 70 -5.98 -7.54 -4.41
CA ALA A 70 -5.60 -7.03 -5.71
C ALA A 70 -5.38 -5.54 -5.44
N VAL A 71 -4.13 -5.09 -5.57
CA VAL A 71 -3.79 -3.67 -5.54
C VAL A 71 -4.22 -3.11 -6.89
N THR A 72 -5.47 -3.36 -7.25
CA THR A 72 -6.15 -2.91 -8.46
C THR A 72 -7.34 -2.06 -8.01
N GLY A 73 -7.06 -1.17 -7.07
CA GLY A 73 -7.95 -0.19 -6.50
C GLY A 73 -7.08 0.79 -5.74
N ASN A 74 -7.29 2.08 -5.98
CA ASN A 74 -6.58 3.22 -5.39
C ASN A 74 -6.78 3.25 -3.86
N ARG A 75 -6.14 2.31 -3.14
CA ARG A 75 -6.08 2.23 -1.67
C ARG A 75 -4.89 3.01 -1.09
N HIS A 76 -4.04 3.57 -1.94
CA HIS A 76 -2.79 4.23 -1.54
C HIS A 76 -2.99 5.70 -1.13
N LEU A 77 -4.21 6.25 -1.16
CA LEU A 77 -4.50 7.64 -0.75
C LEU A 77 -5.76 7.68 0.13
N GLN A 78 -5.88 6.76 1.09
CA GLN A 78 -7.03 6.72 1.98
C GLN A 78 -6.79 7.61 3.20
N CYS A 79 -7.43 8.77 3.20
CA CYS A 79 -7.56 9.65 4.36
C CYS A 79 -8.99 9.60 4.92
N ALA A 80 -9.18 10.15 6.11
CA ALA A 80 -10.52 10.36 6.64
C ALA A 80 -11.33 11.28 5.71
N PRO A 81 -12.68 11.20 5.71
CA PRO A 81 -13.50 12.15 4.97
C PRO A 81 -13.12 13.60 5.29
N GLY A 82 -12.95 14.43 4.26
CA GLY A 82 -12.54 15.82 4.40
C GLY A 82 -11.03 16.05 4.44
N MET A 83 -10.20 15.00 4.37
CA MET A 83 -8.74 15.12 4.30
C MET A 83 -8.20 14.70 2.94
N THR A 84 -7.11 15.36 2.54
CA THR A 84 -6.39 15.12 1.29
C THR A 84 -5.08 14.39 1.57
N ALA A 85 -4.78 13.37 0.79
CA ALA A 85 -3.52 12.64 0.89
C ALA A 85 -2.41 13.40 0.14
N CYS A 86 -1.53 14.07 0.89
CA CYS A 86 -0.44 14.86 0.35
C CYS A 86 0.92 14.12 0.41
N PRO A 87 1.73 14.16 -0.66
CA PRO A 87 3.01 13.48 -0.70
C PRO A 87 4.03 14.12 0.24
N ILE A 88 4.80 13.29 0.95
CA ILE A 88 5.86 13.76 1.85
C ILE A 88 7.17 13.95 1.06
N VAL A 89 7.72 15.16 1.07
CA VAL A 89 9.00 15.47 0.42
C VAL A 89 10.12 14.59 0.95
N GLY A 90 10.96 14.06 0.06
CA GLY A 90 12.11 13.22 0.43
C GLY A 90 11.76 11.79 0.82
N ARG A 91 10.47 11.38 0.77
CA ARG A 91 10.05 10.00 1.00
C ARG A 91 9.23 9.49 -0.19
N ALA A 92 9.85 8.64 -0.99
CA ALA A 92 9.17 8.00 -2.13
C ALA A 92 7.97 7.18 -1.63
N HIS A 93 6.84 7.28 -2.36
CA HIS A 93 5.62 6.53 -2.07
C HIS A 93 5.06 6.71 -0.65
N SER A 94 5.33 7.85 -0.01
CA SER A 94 4.79 8.21 1.31
C SER A 94 3.90 9.43 1.20
N TRP A 95 2.80 9.41 1.93
CA TRP A 95 1.83 10.51 2.01
C TRP A 95 1.40 10.72 3.46
N GLU A 96 0.92 11.92 3.74
CA GLU A 96 0.23 12.28 4.97
C GLU A 96 -1.17 12.80 4.65
N CYS A 97 -2.06 12.76 5.64
CA CYS A 97 -3.41 13.26 5.50
C CYS A 97 -3.47 14.68 6.04
N VAL A 98 -3.78 15.64 5.16
CA VAL A 98 -3.81 17.07 5.45
C VAL A 98 -5.22 17.59 5.26
N ASP A 99 -5.67 18.45 6.17
CA ASP A 99 -6.89 19.24 5.99
C ASP A 99 -6.56 20.47 5.14
N THR A 100 -6.62 20.30 3.83
CA THR A 100 -6.30 21.36 2.86
C THR A 100 -7.29 22.53 2.89
N GLU A 101 -8.38 22.45 3.66
CA GLU A 101 -9.29 23.58 3.84
C GLU A 101 -8.84 24.55 4.93
N ASN A 102 -7.97 24.11 5.85
CA ASN A 102 -7.57 24.88 7.04
C ASN A 102 -6.05 24.88 7.30
N ASP A 103 -5.28 24.06 6.60
CA ASP A 103 -3.82 23.99 6.74
C ASP A 103 -3.11 25.14 6.01
N LEU A 104 -2.22 25.84 6.70
CA LEU A 104 -1.48 26.99 6.18
C LEU A 104 -0.49 26.62 5.07
N GLU A 105 0.15 25.46 5.19
CA GLU A 105 1.28 25.02 4.35
C GLU A 105 0.80 24.16 3.17
N SER A 106 -0.51 23.93 3.08
CA SER A 106 -1.17 23.11 2.06
C SER A 106 -2.59 23.59 1.84
N CYS A 107 -2.75 24.91 1.75
CA CYS A 107 -4.06 25.53 1.58
C CYS A 107 -4.57 25.32 0.16
N GLY A 108 -5.79 24.80 0.03
CA GLY A 108 -6.43 24.52 -1.27
C GLY A 108 -5.96 23.24 -1.96
N GLY A 109 -4.89 22.61 -1.47
CA GLY A 109 -4.33 21.39 -2.04
C GLY A 109 -2.94 21.10 -1.50
N CYS A 110 -2.28 20.10 -2.09
CA CYS A 110 -0.90 19.79 -1.71
C CYS A 110 0.07 20.74 -2.41
N VAL A 111 0.99 21.37 -1.67
CA VAL A 111 2.02 22.26 -2.24
C VAL A 111 3.00 21.53 -3.17
N VAL A 112 3.16 20.22 -2.98
CA VAL A 112 4.11 19.40 -3.75
C VAL A 112 3.38 18.52 -4.76
N SER A 113 3.71 18.69 -6.03
CA SER A 113 3.24 17.80 -7.10
C SER A 113 3.95 16.45 -7.01
N SER A 114 3.22 15.35 -7.18
CA SER A 114 3.83 14.02 -7.25
C SER A 114 3.18 13.17 -8.32
N SER A 115 3.78 12.04 -8.68
CA SER A 115 3.14 11.06 -9.56
C SER A 115 1.81 10.50 -9.00
N LEU A 116 1.49 10.79 -7.72
CA LEU A 116 0.23 10.42 -7.07
C LEU A 116 -0.82 11.54 -7.14
N THR A 117 -0.40 12.79 -7.30
CA THR A 117 -1.21 14.00 -7.35
C THR A 117 -0.76 14.81 -8.56
N HIS A 118 -1.47 14.66 -9.68
CA HIS A 118 -1.07 15.19 -10.99
C HIS A 118 -0.94 16.73 -11.05
N GLN A 119 -1.38 17.45 -10.02
CA GLN A 119 -1.34 18.89 -9.93
C GLN A 119 -0.96 19.32 -8.50
N ALA A 120 0.00 20.25 -8.37
CA ALA A 120 0.24 20.99 -7.13
C ALA A 120 -0.75 22.16 -7.10
N ASP A 121 -1.91 21.94 -6.49
CA ASP A 121 -2.97 22.94 -6.39
C ASP A 121 -2.93 23.68 -5.03
N GLY A 122 -1.99 23.30 -4.15
CA GLY A 122 -1.82 23.89 -2.83
C GLY A 122 -0.90 25.11 -2.80
N VAL A 123 -1.19 26.02 -1.88
CA VAL A 123 -0.38 27.20 -1.58
C VAL A 123 0.05 27.18 -0.11
N ASP A 124 1.30 27.54 0.14
CA ASP A 124 1.79 27.86 1.47
C ASP A 124 1.51 29.34 1.75
N CYS A 125 0.51 29.61 2.58
CA CYS A 125 0.10 30.97 2.92
C CYS A 125 1.14 31.71 3.75
N THR A 126 2.05 31.00 4.44
CA THR A 126 3.10 31.65 5.26
C THR A 126 4.23 32.22 4.39
N ALA A 127 4.32 31.77 3.14
CA ALA A 127 5.24 32.29 2.14
C ALA A 127 4.76 33.60 1.48
N ILE A 128 3.58 34.13 1.85
CA ILE A 128 3.10 35.42 1.34
C ILE A 128 4.06 36.53 1.78
N GLN A 129 4.61 37.24 0.80
CA GLN A 129 5.59 38.28 1.07
C GLN A 129 4.95 39.42 1.87
N GLY A 130 5.60 39.80 2.98
CA GLY A 130 5.18 40.92 3.81
C GLY A 130 3.96 40.63 4.68
N SER A 131 3.47 39.38 4.73
CA SER A 131 2.42 39.01 5.67
C SER A 131 2.99 38.74 7.06
N SER A 132 2.29 39.19 8.09
CA SER A 132 2.61 38.92 9.50
C SER A 132 1.60 37.97 10.15
N ASP A 133 0.35 37.98 9.67
CA ASP A 133 -0.72 37.09 10.13
C ASP A 133 -1.58 36.62 8.95
N VAL A 134 -1.68 35.31 8.78
CA VAL A 134 -2.38 34.65 7.68
C VAL A 134 -3.18 33.47 8.19
N SER A 135 -4.23 33.12 7.46
CA SER A 135 -5.01 31.90 7.70
C SER A 135 -5.33 31.20 6.38
N CYS A 136 -5.53 29.88 6.45
CA CYS A 136 -6.20 29.15 5.38
C CYS A 136 -7.67 29.01 5.76
N PHE A 137 -8.56 29.47 4.89
CA PHE A 137 -10.00 29.35 5.10
C PHE A 137 -10.67 28.81 3.84
N ARG A 138 -11.26 27.60 3.96
CA ARG A 138 -11.96 26.92 2.86
C ARG A 138 -11.07 26.77 1.62
N GLY A 139 -9.78 26.51 1.84
CA GLY A 139 -8.79 26.31 0.80
C GLY A 139 -8.30 27.60 0.13
N GLN A 140 -8.51 28.76 0.75
CA GLN A 140 -8.01 30.04 0.28
C GLN A 140 -7.17 30.71 1.36
N CYS A 141 -6.03 31.29 0.97
CA CYS A 141 -5.24 32.12 1.87
C CYS A 141 -5.97 33.44 2.14
N VAL A 142 -6.03 33.82 3.41
CA VAL A 142 -6.58 35.10 3.88
C VAL A 142 -5.52 35.78 4.73
N VAL A 143 -5.15 36.99 4.34
CA VAL A 143 -4.19 37.86 5.01
C VAL A 143 -4.94 38.75 6.00
N HIS A 144 -4.68 38.58 7.29
CA HIS A 144 -5.29 39.40 8.35
C HIS A 144 -4.43 40.62 8.68
N GLN A 145 -3.11 40.45 8.62
CA GLN A 145 -2.16 41.51 8.94
C GLN A 145 -0.88 41.40 8.10
N CYS A 146 -0.36 42.56 7.71
CA CYS A 146 0.91 42.69 7.03
C CYS A 146 1.97 43.31 7.95
N GLU A 147 3.23 43.00 7.66
CA GLU A 147 4.40 43.60 8.29
C GLU A 147 4.41 45.13 8.08
N PRO A 148 5.10 45.89 8.96
CA PRO A 148 5.19 47.34 8.83
C PRO A 148 5.66 47.79 7.44
N GLY A 149 4.91 48.71 6.84
CA GLY A 149 5.15 49.22 5.48
C GLY A 149 4.42 48.46 4.38
N TYR A 150 3.57 47.49 4.75
CA TYR A 150 2.66 46.81 3.86
C TYR A 150 1.21 46.90 4.38
N GLU A 151 0.25 46.82 3.47
CA GLU A 151 -1.19 46.71 3.76
C GLU A 151 -1.81 45.56 2.95
N PRO A 152 -2.84 44.87 3.47
CA PRO A 152 -3.58 43.88 2.70
C PRO A 152 -4.20 44.51 1.45
N ASN A 153 -4.15 43.79 0.33
CA ASN A 153 -4.86 44.23 -0.87
C ASN A 153 -6.38 44.07 -0.72
N ALA A 154 -7.14 44.54 -1.70
CA ALA A 154 -8.61 44.49 -1.66
C ALA A 154 -9.21 43.07 -1.67
N LEU A 155 -8.41 42.05 -2.02
CA LEU A 155 -8.83 40.64 -2.04
C LEU A 155 -8.38 39.88 -0.79
N GLU A 156 -7.63 40.54 0.10
CA GLU A 156 -7.04 39.95 1.31
C GLU A 156 -6.18 38.70 1.02
N ASP A 157 -5.59 38.60 -0.17
CA ASP A 157 -4.76 37.45 -0.59
C ASP A 157 -3.28 37.79 -0.76
N ALA A 158 -2.91 39.07 -0.61
CA ALA A 158 -1.53 39.53 -0.66
C ALA A 158 -1.33 40.82 0.14
N CYS A 159 -0.09 41.05 0.58
CA CYS A 159 0.37 42.32 1.13
C CYS A 159 1.02 43.16 0.03
N VAL A 160 0.63 44.43 -0.06
CA VAL A 160 1.20 45.41 -1.00
C VAL A 160 1.83 46.57 -0.22
N GLU A 161 2.83 47.24 -0.79
CA GLU A 161 3.48 48.37 -0.12
C GLU A 161 2.46 49.44 0.25
N ALA A 162 2.48 49.86 1.52
CA ALA A 162 1.60 50.89 2.03
C ALA A 162 1.93 52.23 1.34
N PRO A 163 0.93 53.06 1.02
CA PRO A 163 1.17 54.41 0.53
C PRO A 163 2.09 55.17 1.48
N SER A 164 2.99 55.99 0.94
CA SER A 164 4.02 56.71 1.69
C SER A 164 3.50 57.57 2.85
N ASP A 165 2.21 57.92 2.85
CA ASP A 165 1.57 58.71 3.90
C ASP A 165 1.26 57.89 5.17
N VAL A 166 1.19 56.55 5.08
CA VAL A 166 0.91 55.64 6.22
C VAL A 166 2.19 55.29 6.99
N LEU A 167 3.34 55.32 6.32
CA LEU A 167 4.66 55.05 6.93
C LEU A 167 5.04 56.06 8.03
N PHE A 168 4.52 57.30 7.96
CA PHE A 168 4.76 58.33 8.98
C PHE A 168 3.92 58.15 10.27
N SER A 169 2.88 57.32 10.23
CA SER A 169 2.02 57.06 11.41
C SER A 169 2.62 56.02 12.37
N TYR A 170 3.53 55.16 11.91
CA TYR A 170 4.16 54.11 12.72
C TYR A 170 5.48 54.54 13.38
N SER A 171 5.96 55.76 13.14
CA SER A 171 7.21 56.29 13.69
C SER A 171 7.06 57.17 14.93
N GLN A 172 5.99 57.02 15.71
CA GLN A 172 5.81 57.70 17.01
C GLN A 172 5.58 56.72 18.15
#